data_AF-A0A1M3MFI2-F1
#
_entry.id   AF-A0A1M3MFI2-F1
#
_cell.length_a   1.000
_cell.length_b   1.000
_cell.length_c   1.000
_cell.angle_alpha   90.00
_cell.angle_beta   90.00
_cell.angle_gamma   90.00
#
_symmetry.space_group_name_H-M   'P 1'
#
loop_
_entity.id
_entity.type
_entity.pdbx_description
1 polymer ?
#
loop_
_entity_poly.entity_id
_entity_poly.type
_entity_poly.pdbx_seq_one_letter_code
_entity_poly.pdbx_strand_id
1 'polypeptide(L)' 'MGNVTITITSETGEVVYQSTVPTGYGISEVIDTNEFSEGSYLITFTNEGSLDLQGTFEL' A
#
# COMPACT_ATOMS: atom_id res chain seq x y z
N MET A 1 -7.46 -0.72 -16.87
CA MET A 1 -6.49 -0.87 -15.77
C MET A 1 -7.14 -1.81 -14.77
N GLY A 2 -6.43 -2.83 -14.30
CA GLY A 2 -6.99 -3.79 -13.33
C GLY A 2 -7.10 -3.16 -11.94
N ASN A 3 -7.68 -3.89 -10.98
CA ASN A 3 -7.65 -3.48 -9.58
C ASN A 3 -6.20 -3.31 -9.12
N VAL A 4 -5.95 -2.37 -8.21
CA VAL A 4 -4.63 -2.16 -7.60
C VAL A 4 -4.63 -2.76 -6.21
N THR A 5 -3.62 -3.56 -5.91
CA THR A 5 -3.34 -4.03 -4.56
C THR A 5 -2.30 -3.12 -3.93
N ILE A 6 -2.65 -2.57 -2.78
CA ILE A 6 -1.78 -1.76 -1.92
C ILE A 6 -1.31 -2.67 -0.79
N THR A 7 -0.01 -2.78 -0.60
CA THR A 7 0.59 -3.53 0.50
C THR A 7 1.51 -2.61 1.29
N ILE A 8 1.40 -2.63 2.61
CA ILE A 8 2.35 -1.95 3.51
C ILE A 8 3.05 -3.00 4.36
N THR A 9 4.37 -2.96 4.34
CA THR A 9 5.26 -3.87 5.07
C THR A 9 6.11 -3.06 6.04
N SER A 10 6.17 -3.47 7.31
CA SER A 10 7.01 -2.85 8.33
C SER A 10 8.50 -3.18 8.13
N GLU A 11 9.38 -2.47 8.84
CA GLU A 11 10.83 -2.72 8.84
C GLU A 11 11.23 -4.15 9.21
N THR A 12 10.37 -4.88 9.95
CA THR A 12 10.61 -6.28 10.32
C THR A 12 10.25 -7.26 9.19
N GLY A 13 9.64 -6.76 8.11
CA GLY A 13 9.14 -7.56 7.00
C GLY A 13 7.70 -8.04 7.17
N GLU A 14 7.00 -7.65 8.24
CA GLU A 14 5.60 -8.00 8.46
C GLU A 14 4.67 -7.15 7.57
N VAL A 15 3.73 -7.79 6.88
CA VAL A 15 2.66 -7.08 6.16
C VAL A 15 1.62 -6.60 7.17
N VAL A 16 1.57 -5.30 7.40
CA VAL A 16 0.64 -4.66 8.36
C VAL A 16 -0.64 -4.17 7.69
N TYR A 17 -0.65 -4.03 6.36
CA TYR A 17 -1.82 -3.66 5.59
C TYR A 17 -1.80 -4.30 4.21
N GLN A 18 -2.96 -4.80 3.76
CA GLN A 18 -3.16 -5.19 2.38
C GLN A 18 -4.61 -4.94 1.96
N SER A 19 -4.82 -4.22 0.86
CA SER A 19 -6.14 -3.95 0.31
C SER A 19 -6.10 -3.92 -1.22
N THR A 20 -7.15 -4.46 -1.85
CA THR A 20 -7.32 -4.42 -3.31
C THR A 20 -8.46 -3.48 -3.66
N VAL A 21 -8.14 -2.39 -4.35
CA VAL A 21 -9.07 -1.33 -4.72
C VAL A 21 -9.33 -1.32 -6.22
N PRO A 22 -10.57 -1.09 -6.68
CA PRO A 22 -10.86 -0.94 -8.10
C PRO A 22 -10.18 0.32 -8.65
N THR A 23 -9.67 0.26 -9.89
CA THR A 23 -9.15 1.46 -10.56
C THR A 23 -10.24 2.17 -11.34
N GLY A 24 -10.24 3.50 -11.26
CA GLY A 24 -11.19 4.37 -11.95
C GLY A 24 -10.83 5.84 -11.76
N TYR A 25 -11.38 6.72 -12.61
CA TYR A 25 -11.16 8.16 -12.45
C TYR A 25 -11.74 8.64 -11.11
N GLY A 26 -10.91 9.33 -10.32
CA GLY A 26 -11.33 9.93 -9.05
C GLY A 26 -11.39 8.96 -7.86
N ILE A 27 -10.90 7.72 -8.00
CA ILE A 27 -10.76 6.80 -6.86
C ILE A 27 -9.57 7.21 -6.01
N SER A 28 -9.78 7.30 -4.70
CA SER A 28 -8.75 7.50 -3.68
C SER A 28 -8.96 6.52 -2.54
N GLU A 29 -7.87 5.99 -1.99
CA GLU A 29 -7.89 5.19 -0.77
C GLU A 29 -7.29 6.02 0.37
N VAL A 30 -7.89 5.96 1.55
CA VAL A 30 -7.36 6.55 2.78
C VAL A 30 -7.02 5.41 3.72
N ILE A 31 -5.79 5.39 4.20
CA ILE A 31 -5.28 4.35 5.11
C ILE A 31 -5.04 5.02 6.46
N ASP A 32 -5.68 4.50 7.50
CA ASP A 32 -5.43 4.90 8.88
C ASP A 32 -4.21 4.16 9.42
N THR A 33 -3.21 4.90 9.89
CA THR A 33 -1.95 4.37 10.42
C THR A 33 -1.85 4.50 11.93
N ASN A 34 -2.91 4.90 12.64
CA ASN A 34 -2.86 5.14 14.10
C ASN A 34 -2.48 3.91 14.93
N GLU A 35 -2.72 2.69 14.43
CA GLU A 35 -2.36 1.45 15.12
C GLU A 35 -0.98 0.91 14.71
N PHE A 36 -0.30 1.57 13.77
CA PHE A 36 1.02 1.16 13.33
C PHE A 36 2.05 1.61 14.36
N SER A 37 3.10 0.82 14.54
CA SER A 37 4.20 1.21 15.43
C SER A 37 5.07 2.29 14.78
N GLU A 38 5.79 3.07 15.56
CA GLU A 38 6.79 4.02 15.03
C GLU A 38 7.87 3.27 14.23
N GLY A 39 8.31 3.84 13.10
CA GLY A 39 9.38 3.28 12.28
C GLY A 39 9.17 3.34 10.77
N SER A 40 10.04 2.65 10.04
CA SER A 40 10.06 2.66 8.58
C SER A 40 9.10 1.64 7.97
N TYR A 41 8.44 2.03 6.88
CA TYR A 41 7.51 1.20 6.13
C TYR A 41 7.81 1.22 4.63
N LEU A 42 7.68 0.06 4.00
CA LEU A 42 7.62 -0.09 2.55
C LEU A 42 6.15 -0.12 2.14
N ILE A 43 5.77 0.76 1.20
CA ILE A 43 4.46 0.70 0.53
C ILE A 43 4.66 0.26 -0.91
N THR A 44 3.86 -0.70 -1.37
CA THR A 44 3.83 -1.14 -2.77
C THR A 44 2.42 -1.03 -3.35
N PHE A 45 2.37 -0.76 -4.65
CA PHE A 45 1.15 -0.70 -5.45
C PHE A 45 1.34 -1.61 -6.66
N THR A 46 0.58 -2.68 -6.73
CA THR A 46 0.67 -3.68 -7.80
C THR A 46 -0.64 -3.83 -8.54
N ASN A 47 -0.60 -4.19 -9.82
CA ASN A 47 -1.79 -4.69 -10.53
C ASN A 47 -1.45 -5.82 -11.50
N GLU A 48 -2.45 -6.57 -11.95
CA GLU A 48 -2.26 -7.69 -12.90
C GLU A 48 -1.76 -7.26 -14.28
N GLY A 49 -1.78 -5.95 -14.59
CA GLY A 49 -1.47 -5.43 -15.91
C GLY A 49 0.00 -5.12 -16.14
N SER A 50 0.71 -4.58 -15.14
CA SER A 50 2.14 -4.18 -15.17
C SER A 50 2.51 -3.11 -14.14
N LEU A 51 1.54 -2.58 -13.39
CA LEU A 51 1.82 -1.59 -12.36
C LEU A 51 2.62 -2.27 -11.25
N ASP A 52 3.81 -1.74 -10.99
CA ASP A 52 4.63 -2.05 -9.85
C ASP A 52 5.31 -0.75 -9.41
N LEU A 53 4.74 -0.11 -8.39
CA LEU A 53 5.27 1.10 -7.77
C LEU A 53 5.58 0.81 -6.32
N GLN A 54 6.67 1.39 -5.83
CA GLN A 54 7.06 1.29 -4.44
C GLN A 54 7.49 2.65 -3.90
N GLY A 55 7.31 2.84 -2.61
CA GLY A 55 7.79 3.98 -1.85
C GLY A 55 8.07 3.59 -0.42
N THR A 56 8.69 4.48 0.32
CA THR A 56 8.91 4.32 1.76
C THR A 56 8.36 5.52 2.50
N PHE A 57 7.87 5.30 3.70
CA PHE A 57 7.44 6.35 4.61
C PHE A 57 7.83 5.99 6.06
N GLU A 58 7.90 7.00 6.91
CA GLU A 58 8.15 6.86 8.34
C GLU A 58 6.89 7.29 9.09
N LEU A 59 6.58 6.61 10.18
CA LEU A 59 5.64 7.06 11.20
C LEU A 59 6.41 7.48 12.44
#